data_AF-A0A8J3ACX3-F1
#
_entry.id   AF-A0A8J3ACX3-F1
#
_cell.length_a   1.000
_cell.length_b   1.000
_cell.length_c   1.000
_cell.angle_alpha   90.00
_cell.angle_beta   90.00
_cell.angle_gamma   90.00
#
_symmetry.space_group_name_H-M   'P 1'
#
loop_
_entity.id
_entity.type
_entity.pdbx_description
1 polymer ?
#
loop_
_entity_poly.entity_id
_entity_poly.type
_entity_poly.pdbx_seq_one_letter_code
_entity_poly.pdbx_strand_id
1 'polypeptide(L)'
;MPRDETEAAYFTLLRAREDLDALRRYEEYLRDEAGRLRRFVSEGEALADPVDPRLRRALRHTDQPLLDAVGTRAAVLRDEQARLPDRIEAAEAFVDDCEVQHERLRRGR
;
A
#
# COMPACT_ATOMS: atom_id res chain seq x y z
N MET A 1 6.76 35.11 -18.09
CA MET A 1 5.31 34.89 -17.97
C MET A 1 4.87 33.59 -18.62
N PRO A 2 4.68 33.44 -19.95
CA PRO A 2 4.35 32.11 -20.53
C PRO A 2 5.47 31.10 -20.24
N ARG A 3 6.72 31.62 -20.24
CA ARG A 3 7.96 31.14 -19.57
C ARG A 3 7.78 30.18 -18.39
N ASP A 4 7.13 30.75 -17.39
CA ASP A 4 7.16 30.29 -16.02
C ASP A 4 5.94 29.41 -15.75
N GLU A 5 4.82 29.69 -16.43
CA GLU A 5 3.59 28.86 -16.35
C GLU A 5 3.81 27.46 -16.92
N THR A 6 4.49 27.33 -18.06
CA THR A 6 4.81 26.00 -18.61
C THR A 6 5.78 25.22 -17.72
N GLU A 7 6.74 25.90 -17.08
CA GLU A 7 7.69 25.29 -16.16
C GLU A 7 7.00 24.84 -14.86
N ALA A 8 6.12 25.67 -14.31
CA ALA A 8 5.29 25.31 -13.17
C ALA A 8 4.39 24.10 -13.48
N ALA A 9 3.75 24.06 -14.66
CA ALA A 9 2.94 22.93 -15.09
C ALA A 9 3.77 21.63 -15.23
N TYR A 10 4.99 21.74 -15.74
CA TYR A 10 5.91 20.59 -15.83
C TYR A 10 6.26 20.04 -14.44
N PHE A 11 6.61 20.90 -13.47
CA PHE A 11 6.94 20.43 -12.12
C PHE A 11 5.75 19.83 -11.39
N THR A 12 4.55 20.37 -11.58
CA THR A 12 3.31 19.76 -11.06
C THR A 12 3.08 18.38 -11.65
N LEU A 13 3.24 18.21 -12.96
CA LEU A 13 3.13 16.91 -13.63
C LEU A 13 4.18 15.92 -13.12
N LEU A 14 5.43 16.36 -12.96
CA LEU A 14 6.51 15.52 -12.43
C LEU A 14 6.16 15.02 -11.03
N ARG A 15 5.70 15.92 -10.16
CA ARG A 15 5.29 15.58 -8.80
C ARG A 15 4.10 14.61 -8.77
N ALA A 16 3.10 14.83 -9.63
CA ALA A 16 1.94 13.95 -9.75
C ALA A 16 2.33 12.52 -10.11
N ARG A 17 3.28 12.36 -11.05
CA ARG A 17 3.81 11.05 -11.44
C ARG A 17 4.59 10.37 -10.31
N GLU A 18 5.41 11.12 -9.59
CA GLU A 18 6.12 10.58 -8.41
C GLU A 18 5.16 10.07 -7.33
N ASP A 19 4.07 10.79 -7.10
CA ASP A 19 3.06 10.40 -6.12
C ASP A 19 2.29 9.14 -6.57
N LEU A 20 1.95 9.03 -7.86
CA LEU A 20 1.38 7.80 -8.43
C LEU A 20 2.33 6.61 -8.30
N ASP A 21 3.61 6.78 -8.62
CA ASP A 21 4.62 5.73 -8.48
C ASP A 21 4.84 5.32 -7.01
N ALA A 22 4.71 6.26 -6.07
CA ALA A 22 4.74 5.96 -4.65
C ALA A 22 3.54 5.10 -4.23
N LEU A 23 2.33 5.39 -4.74
CA LEU A 23 1.14 4.58 -4.47
C LEU A 23 1.27 3.15 -5.02
N ARG A 24 1.82 2.99 -6.23
CA ARG A 24 2.06 1.66 -6.84
C ARG A 24 3.07 0.84 -6.03
N ARG A 25 4.18 1.45 -5.61
CA ARG A 25 5.15 0.79 -4.71
C ARG A 25 4.53 0.44 -3.35
N TYR A 26 3.66 1.30 -2.84
CA TYR A 26 2.93 1.02 -1.62
C TYR A 26 1.98 -0.18 -1.78
N GLU A 27 1.32 -0.32 -2.94
CA GLU A 27 0.50 -1.50 -3.26
C GLU A 27 1.30 -2.80 -3.19
N GLU A 28 2.49 -2.82 -3.81
CA GLU A 28 3.40 -3.96 -3.78
C GLU A 28 3.80 -4.30 -2.35
N TYR A 29 4.19 -3.29 -1.56
CA TYR A 29 4.52 -3.46 -0.15
C TYR A 29 3.35 -4.08 0.63
N LEU A 30 2.13 -3.56 0.47
CA LEU A 30 0.96 -4.08 1.18
C LEU A 30 0.69 -5.55 0.81
N ARG A 31 0.85 -5.91 -0.46
CA ARG A 31 0.65 -7.28 -0.95
C ARG A 31 1.68 -8.24 -0.33
N ASP A 32 2.94 -7.84 -0.34
CA ASP A 32 4.04 -8.63 0.20
C ASP A 32 3.91 -8.82 1.71
N GLU A 33 3.58 -7.74 2.43
CA GLU A 33 3.41 -7.78 3.87
C GLU A 33 2.21 -8.65 4.28
N ALA A 34 1.08 -8.54 3.59
CA ALA A 34 -0.06 -9.43 3.79
C ALA A 34 0.28 -10.90 3.48
N GLY A 35 1.16 -11.14 2.51
CA GLY A 35 1.72 -12.46 2.22
C GLY A 35 2.59 -12.99 3.38
N ARG A 36 3.46 -12.14 3.93
CA ARG A 36 4.32 -12.48 5.08
C ARG A 36 3.51 -12.85 6.31
N LEU A 37 2.49 -12.06 6.67
CA LEU A 37 1.65 -12.37 7.83
C LEU A 37 0.85 -13.66 7.65
N ARG A 38 0.30 -13.91 6.46
CA ARG A 38 -0.39 -15.17 6.17
C ARG A 38 0.53 -16.39 6.30
N ARG A 39 1.77 -16.29 5.80
CA ARG A 39 2.78 -17.35 5.98
C ARG A 39 3.11 -17.55 7.45
N PHE A 40 3.37 -16.47 8.19
CA PHE A 40 3.67 -16.55 9.62
C PHE A 40 2.57 -17.29 10.40
N VAL A 41 1.29 -16.96 10.16
CA VAL A 41 0.16 -17.64 10.82
C VAL A 41 0.09 -19.11 10.42
N SER A 42 0.17 -19.40 9.11
CA SER A 42 0.09 -20.77 8.61
C SER A 42 1.24 -21.66 9.11
N GLU A 43 2.47 -21.13 9.16
CA GLU A 43 3.63 -21.82 9.71
C GLU A 43 3.47 -22.05 11.22
N GLY A 44 2.98 -21.06 11.96
CA GLY A 44 2.68 -21.19 13.38
C GLY A 44 1.64 -22.27 13.67
N GLU A 45 0.56 -22.34 12.89
CA GLU A 45 -0.47 -23.38 12.99
C GLU A 45 0.11 -24.78 12.70
N ALA A 46 0.91 -24.90 11.63
CA ALA A 46 1.55 -26.17 11.26
C ALA A 46 2.54 -26.66 12.33
N LEU A 47 3.31 -25.75 12.95
CA LEU A 47 4.23 -26.08 14.05
C LEU A 47 3.49 -26.43 15.35
N ALA A 48 2.31 -25.86 15.58
CA ALA A 48 1.50 -26.16 16.76
C ALA A 48 0.75 -27.49 16.65
N ASP A 49 0.43 -27.96 15.44
CA ASP A 49 -0.36 -29.16 15.19
C ASP A 49 0.20 -30.45 15.85
N PRO A 50 1.50 -30.77 15.77
CA PRO A 50 2.06 -31.96 16.42
C PRO A 50 2.24 -31.82 17.95
N VAL A 51 2.07 -30.62 18.52
CA VAL A 51 2.27 -30.37 19.95
C VAL A 51 1.10 -30.93 20.75
N ASP A 52 1.38 -31.59 21.88
CA ASP A 52 0.34 -32.10 22.79
C ASP A 52 -0.71 -31.00 23.15
N PRO A 53 -2.02 -31.27 23.04
CA PRO A 53 -3.05 -30.26 23.26
C PRO A 53 -3.03 -29.60 24.66
N ARG A 54 -2.59 -30.32 25.71
CA ARG A 54 -2.47 -29.76 27.06
C ARG A 54 -1.31 -28.77 27.13
N LEU A 55 -0.17 -29.11 26.50
CA LEU A 55 0.98 -28.23 26.43
C LEU A 55 0.66 -26.98 25.58
N ARG A 56 -0.01 -27.17 24.43
CA ARG A 56 -0.48 -26.07 23.59
C ARG A 56 -1.40 -25.12 24.35
N ARG A 57 -2.35 -25.66 25.15
CA ARG A 57 -3.23 -24.87 26.00
C ARG A 57 -2.46 -24.11 27.09
N ALA A 58 -1.44 -24.75 27.68
CA ALA A 58 -0.58 -24.12 28.67
C ALA A 58 0.23 -22.97 28.07
N LEU A 59 0.74 -23.10 26.85
CA LEU A 59 1.54 -22.07 26.17
C LEU A 59 0.71 -20.97 25.50
N ARG A 60 -0.59 -21.17 25.31
CA ARG A 60 -1.48 -20.22 24.61
C ARG A 60 -1.36 -18.78 25.11
N HIS A 61 -1.29 -18.58 26.43
CA HIS A 61 -1.21 -17.24 27.03
C HIS A 61 0.09 -16.49 26.66
N THR A 62 1.16 -17.22 26.34
CA THR A 62 2.44 -16.67 25.90
C THR A 62 2.35 -16.18 24.46
N ASP A 63 1.70 -16.96 23.58
CA ASP A 63 1.60 -16.65 22.15
C ASP A 63 0.44 -15.71 21.81
N GLN A 64 -0.59 -15.64 22.66
CA GLN A 64 -1.81 -14.85 22.40
C GLN A 64 -1.53 -13.37 22.08
N PRO A 65 -0.69 -12.64 22.83
CA PRO A 65 -0.41 -11.23 22.51
C PRO A 65 0.22 -11.04 21.13
N LEU A 66 1.06 -11.98 20.69
CA LEU A 66 1.68 -11.95 19.37
C LEU A 66 0.63 -12.19 18.28
N LEU A 67 -0.26 -13.18 18.47
CA LEU A 67 -1.35 -13.47 17.54
C LEU A 67 -2.32 -12.29 17.42
N ASP A 68 -2.63 -11.62 18.53
CA ASP A 68 -3.49 -10.43 18.55
C ASP A 68 -2.84 -9.25 17.79
N ALA A 69 -1.53 -9.04 17.97
CA ALA A 69 -0.77 -8.03 17.24
C ALA A 69 -0.73 -8.32 15.73
N VAL A 70 -0.53 -9.59 15.34
CA VAL A 70 -0.57 -10.03 13.94
C VAL A 70 -1.96 -9.82 13.35
N GLY A 71 -3.02 -10.18 14.08
CA GLY A 71 -4.41 -9.97 13.65
C GLY A 71 -4.74 -8.49 13.45
N THR A 72 -4.30 -7.64 14.38
CA THR A 72 -4.47 -6.18 14.28
C THR A 72 -3.76 -5.62 13.05
N ARG A 73 -2.50 -6.03 12.82
CA ARG A 73 -1.74 -5.61 11.64
C ARG A 73 -2.38 -6.09 10.34
N ALA A 74 -2.86 -7.33 10.30
CA ALA A 74 -3.57 -7.88 9.14
C ALA A 74 -4.87 -7.12 8.82
N ALA A 75 -5.60 -6.66 9.84
CA ALA A 75 -6.78 -5.83 9.66
C ALA A 75 -6.42 -4.48 9.02
N VAL A 76 -5.39 -3.80 9.55
CA VAL A 76 -4.90 -2.53 8.97
C VAL A 76 -4.48 -2.70 7.52
N LEU A 77 -3.72 -3.75 7.19
CA LEU A 77 -3.30 -4.01 5.80
C LEU A 77 -4.49 -4.23 4.88
N ARG A 78 -5.52 -4.95 5.33
CA ARG A 78 -6.74 -5.17 4.55
C ARG A 78 -7.49 -3.86 4.30
N ASP A 79 -7.62 -3.02 5.32
CA ASP A 79 -8.30 -1.73 5.21
C ASP A 79 -7.53 -0.78 4.28
N GLU A 80 -6.20 -0.79 4.32
CA GLU A 80 -5.36 -0.04 3.39
C GLU A 80 -5.50 -0.57 1.95
N GLN A 81 -5.44 -1.90 1.76
CA GLN A 81 -5.62 -2.52 0.44
C GLN A 81 -7.01 -2.23 -0.16
N ALA A 82 -8.05 -2.13 0.66
CA ALA A 82 -9.40 -1.82 0.20
C ALA A 82 -9.53 -0.37 -0.30
N ARG A 83 -8.78 0.57 0.30
CA ARG A 83 -8.84 2.01 -0.04
C ARG A 83 -7.84 2.43 -1.11
N LEU A 84 -6.81 1.62 -1.36
CA LEU A 84 -5.73 1.99 -2.27
C LEU A 84 -6.13 2.08 -3.75
N PRO A 85 -6.99 1.20 -4.31
CA PRO A 85 -7.44 1.30 -5.69
C PRO A 85 -8.05 2.67 -6.02
N ASP A 86 -8.98 3.16 -5.19
CA ASP A 86 -9.61 4.47 -5.36
C ASP A 86 -8.59 5.61 -5.33
N ARG A 87 -7.54 5.49 -4.50
CA ARG A 87 -6.45 6.48 -4.42
C ARG A 87 -5.56 6.46 -5.66
N ILE A 88 -5.29 5.27 -6.20
CA ILE A 88 -4.53 5.11 -7.45
C ILE A 88 -5.33 5.70 -8.60
N GLU A 89 -6.61 5.36 -8.73
CA GLU A 89 -7.49 5.89 -9.77
C GLU A 89 -7.55 7.43 -9.72
N ALA A 90 -7.72 8.01 -8.52
CA ALA A 90 -7.70 9.46 -8.36
C ALA A 90 -6.36 10.10 -8.75
N ALA A 91 -5.24 9.44 -8.44
CA ALA A 91 -3.90 9.92 -8.81
C ALA A 91 -3.65 9.81 -10.33
N GLU A 92 -4.12 8.72 -10.97
CA GLU A 92 -4.05 8.55 -12.42
C GLU A 92 -4.84 9.64 -13.14
N ALA A 93 -6.09 9.89 -12.73
CA ALA A 93 -6.89 10.97 -13.28
C ALA A 93 -6.22 12.35 -13.11
N PHE A 94 -5.58 12.59 -11.97
CA PHE A 94 -4.84 13.84 -11.73
C PHE A 94 -3.61 13.98 -12.63
N VAL A 95 -2.87 12.90 -12.89
CA VAL A 95 -1.76 12.90 -13.85
C VAL A 95 -2.28 13.24 -15.25
N ASP A 96 -3.36 12.58 -15.70
CA ASP A 96 -3.95 12.81 -17.01
C ASP A 96 -4.35 14.30 -17.20
N ASP A 97 -4.99 14.89 -16.19
CA ASP A 97 -5.32 16.31 -16.19
C ASP A 97 -4.06 17.20 -16.30
N CYS A 98 -3.01 16.89 -15.53
CA CYS A 98 -1.75 17.62 -15.59
C CYS A 98 -1.07 17.51 -16.97
N GLU A 99 -1.13 16.34 -17.61
CA GLU A 99 -0.60 16.13 -18.96
C GLU A 99 -1.34 16.99 -19.99
N VAL A 100 -2.67 17.00 -19.93
CA VAL A 100 -3.51 17.82 -20.80
C VAL A 100 -3.19 19.31 -20.64
N GLN A 101 -3.06 19.80 -19.39
CA GLN A 101 -2.75 21.22 -19.15
C GLN A 101 -1.34 21.58 -19.58
N HIS A 102 -0.35 20.74 -19.28
CA HIS A 102 1.02 20.98 -19.70
C HIS A 102 1.13 21.05 -21.23
N GLU A 103 0.49 20.13 -21.95
CA GLU A 103 0.52 20.10 -23.41
C GLU A 103 -0.21 21.31 -24.03
N ARG A 104 -1.33 21.76 -23.44
CA ARG A 104 -2.01 23.00 -23.84
C ARG A 104 -1.08 24.21 -23.72
N LEU A 105 -0.39 24.36 -22.59
CA LEU A 105 0.55 25.45 -22.35
C LEU A 105 1.78 25.36 -23.26
N ARG A 106 2.20 24.15 -23.63
CA ARG A 106 3.32 23.92 -24.56
C ARG A 106 2.99 24.30 -25.99
N ARG A 107 1.76 24.01 -26.46
CA ARG A 107 1.28 24.32 -27.81
C ARG A 107 0.82 25.77 -28.00
N GLY A 108 0.44 26.44 -26.91
CA GLY A 108 0.04 27.85 -26.92
C GLY A 108 1.20 28.85 -26.89
N ARG A 109 2.44 28.36 -26.85
CA ARG A 109 3.68 29.13 -27.10
C ARG A 109 4.11 28.96 -28.54
#